data_AF-A0AAU5EBI5-F1
#
_entry.id   AF-A0AAU5EBI5-F1
#
_cell.length_a   1.000
_cell.length_b   1.000
_cell.length_c   1.000
_cell.angle_alpha   90.00
_cell.angle_beta   90.00
_cell.angle_gamma   90.00
#
_symmetry.space_group_name_H-M   'P 1'
#
loop_
_entity.id
_entity.type
_entity.pdbx_description
1 polymer ?
#
loop_
_entity_poly.entity_id
_entity_poly.type
_entity_poly.pdbx_seq_one_letter_code
_entity_poly.pdbx_strand_id
1 'polypeptide(L)'
;MFERFTKDARAVVQGAVEHRERSGARSVDPDHLLLALLDRQGSRASFALSALGLAPEERKESVRQALVDARRRAGLSQSEADALAGLGIDVSEIVARVEEVHGVGAMSGDRKDKEPWSGRRTFSRGAKNVLEKSLRIAVAHHDRHIGDEHLLLALTILPGVPGEVLADHGVTHETARRVLYGGGEERAAG
;
A
#
# COMPACT_ATOMS: atom_id res chain seq x y z
N MET A 1 -7.32 -4.31 -18.88
CA MET A 1 -7.62 -4.09 -17.44
C MET A 1 -7.96 -2.63 -17.15
N PHE A 2 -7.13 -1.66 -17.56
CA PHE A 2 -7.34 -0.22 -17.31
C PHE A 2 -8.65 0.38 -17.86
N GLU A 3 -9.26 -0.24 -18.87
CA GLU A 3 -10.54 0.22 -19.44
C GLU A 3 -11.70 0.12 -18.44
N ARG A 4 -11.63 -0.82 -17.50
CA ARG A 4 -12.63 -0.97 -16.42
C ARG A 4 -12.33 -0.11 -15.20
N PHE A 5 -11.17 0.53 -15.12
CA PHE A 5 -10.81 1.37 -13.98
C PHE A 5 -11.60 2.69 -14.06
N THR A 6 -11.97 3.25 -12.92
CA THR A 6 -12.49 4.62 -12.86
C THR A 6 -11.36 5.63 -13.12
N LYS A 7 -11.71 6.92 -13.26
CA LYS A 7 -10.71 7.99 -13.35
C LYS A 7 -9.81 8.01 -12.12
N ASP A 8 -10.37 7.87 -10.92
CA ASP A 8 -9.61 7.87 -9.67
C ASP A 8 -8.71 6.64 -9.53
N ALA A 9 -9.21 5.45 -9.89
CA ALA A 9 -8.38 4.25 -9.88
C ALA A 9 -7.21 4.35 -10.87
N ARG A 10 -7.43 4.92 -12.07
CA ARG A 10 -6.33 5.19 -13.01
C ARG A 10 -5.32 6.19 -12.44
N ALA A 11 -5.81 7.24 -11.78
CA ALA A 11 -4.94 8.24 -11.14
C ALA A 11 -4.07 7.62 -10.05
N VAL A 12 -4.61 6.68 -9.24
CA VAL A 12 -3.82 5.93 -8.24
C VAL A 12 -2.72 5.11 -8.90
N VAL A 13 -3.05 4.36 -9.96
CA VAL A 13 -2.04 3.52 -10.63
C VAL A 13 -0.95 4.37 -11.30
N GLN A 14 -1.31 5.52 -11.88
CA GLN A 14 -0.34 6.47 -12.43
C GLN A 14 0.54 7.08 -11.33
N GLY A 15 -0.07 7.54 -10.23
CA GLY A 15 0.66 8.07 -9.08
C GLY A 15 1.61 7.02 -8.46
N ALA A 16 1.27 5.74 -8.48
CA ALA A 16 2.15 4.68 -8.00
C ALA A 16 3.41 4.54 -8.89
N VAL A 17 3.28 4.76 -10.19
CA VAL A 17 4.44 4.82 -11.10
C VAL A 17 5.31 6.04 -10.78
N GLU A 18 4.71 7.20 -10.49
CA GLU A 18 5.44 8.42 -10.11
C GLU A 18 6.17 8.25 -8.77
N HIS A 19 5.54 7.60 -7.79
CA HIS A 19 6.19 7.24 -6.51
C HIS A 19 7.35 6.28 -6.70
N ARG A 20 7.22 5.27 -7.58
CA ARG A 20 8.32 4.38 -7.95
C ARG A 20 9.48 5.15 -8.59
N GLU A 21 9.18 6.09 -9.49
CA GLU A 21 10.20 6.92 -10.15
C GLU A 21 10.95 7.79 -9.14
N ARG A 22 10.23 8.42 -8.21
CA ARG A 22 10.82 9.20 -7.11
C ARG A 22 11.66 8.36 -6.17
N SER A 23 11.25 7.12 -5.89
CA SER A 23 11.94 6.22 -4.96
C SER A 23 13.14 5.48 -5.58
N GLY A 24 13.31 5.58 -6.90
CA GLY A 24 14.32 4.83 -7.66
C GLY A 24 14.04 3.33 -7.76
N ALA A 25 12.85 2.87 -7.35
CA ALA A 25 12.53 1.45 -7.35
C ALA A 25 12.41 0.88 -8.77
N ARG A 26 12.85 -0.38 -8.94
CA ARG A 26 12.82 -1.09 -10.23
C ARG A 26 11.41 -1.54 -10.63
N SER A 27 10.52 -1.73 -9.65
CA SER A 27 9.14 -2.18 -9.85
C SER A 27 8.15 -1.30 -9.09
N VAL A 28 6.91 -1.24 -9.59
CA VAL A 28 5.79 -0.68 -8.81
C VAL A 28 5.36 -1.73 -7.80
N ASP A 29 5.61 -1.45 -6.53
CA ASP A 29 5.21 -2.25 -5.36
C ASP A 29 3.91 -1.76 -4.68
N PRO A 30 3.26 -2.60 -3.84
CA PRO A 30 2.07 -2.23 -3.08
C PRO A 30 2.19 -0.91 -2.31
N ASP A 31 3.36 -0.62 -1.75
CA ASP A 31 3.65 0.62 -1.02
C ASP A 31 3.43 1.85 -1.89
N HIS A 32 3.82 1.80 -3.17
CA HIS A 32 3.60 2.90 -4.10
C HIS A 32 2.12 3.09 -4.43
N LEU A 33 1.31 2.03 -4.44
CA LEU A 33 -0.14 2.13 -4.59
C LEU A 33 -0.78 2.79 -3.36
N LEU A 34 -0.32 2.45 -2.15
CA LEU A 34 -0.78 3.10 -0.93
C LEU A 34 -0.38 4.58 -0.90
N LEU A 35 0.88 4.90 -1.21
CA LEU A 35 1.35 6.29 -1.31
C LEU A 35 0.49 7.09 -2.31
N ALA A 36 0.17 6.52 -3.46
CA ALA A 36 -0.68 7.16 -4.46
C ALA A 36 -2.12 7.36 -3.99
N LEU A 37 -2.67 6.46 -3.16
CA LEU A 37 -3.98 6.61 -2.53
C LEU A 37 -4.00 7.76 -1.52
N LEU A 38 -2.94 7.91 -0.71
CA LEU A 38 -2.82 8.99 0.29
C LEU A 38 -2.77 10.38 -0.36
N ASP A 39 -2.25 10.47 -1.58
CA ASP A 39 -2.17 11.71 -2.36
C ASP A 39 -3.51 12.07 -3.05
N ARG A 40 -4.49 11.14 -3.09
CA ARG A 40 -5.80 11.41 -3.69
C ARG A 40 -6.65 12.31 -2.79
N GLN A 41 -7.47 13.12 -3.45
CA GLN A 41 -8.50 13.95 -2.82
C GLN A 41 -9.80 13.84 -3.62
N GLY A 42 -10.94 13.99 -2.95
CA GLY A 42 -12.26 14.01 -3.59
C GLY A 42 -12.71 12.68 -4.19
N SER A 43 -12.05 11.58 -3.83
CA SER A 43 -12.38 10.21 -4.27
C SER A 43 -12.98 9.36 -3.14
N ARG A 44 -13.57 8.21 -3.48
CA ARG A 44 -14.18 7.30 -2.49
C ARG A 44 -13.15 6.76 -1.50
N ALA A 45 -11.97 6.36 -1.97
CA ALA A 45 -10.90 5.94 -1.07
C ALA A 45 -10.41 7.07 -0.17
N SER A 46 -10.22 8.28 -0.71
CA SER A 46 -9.78 9.43 0.10
C SER A 46 -10.80 9.81 1.17
N PHE A 47 -12.10 9.70 0.86
CA PHE A 47 -13.18 9.88 1.84
C PHE A 47 -13.11 8.80 2.94
N ALA A 48 -12.95 7.53 2.57
CA ALA A 48 -12.86 6.46 3.54
C ALA A 48 -11.66 6.60 4.48
N LEU A 49 -10.48 6.89 3.93
CA LEU A 49 -9.28 7.18 4.72
C LEU A 49 -9.52 8.37 5.67
N SER A 50 -10.15 9.44 5.17
CA SER A 50 -10.48 10.62 5.99
C SER A 50 -11.43 10.30 7.14
N ALA A 51 -12.50 9.55 6.87
CA ALA A 51 -13.48 9.12 7.85
C ALA A 51 -12.87 8.18 8.92
N LEU A 52 -11.79 7.47 8.59
CA LEU A 52 -11.03 6.61 9.50
C LEU A 52 -9.88 7.35 10.22
N GLY A 53 -9.82 8.68 10.13
CA GLY A 53 -8.84 9.48 10.88
C GLY A 53 -7.52 9.72 10.15
N LEU A 54 -7.44 9.46 8.85
CA LEU A 54 -6.30 9.82 7.99
C LEU A 54 -6.57 11.10 7.17
N ALA A 55 -7.44 11.99 7.66
CA ALA A 55 -7.62 13.32 7.07
C ALA A 55 -6.44 14.28 7.38
N PRO A 56 -5.93 14.37 8.63
CA PRO A 56 -4.80 15.24 8.95
C PRO A 56 -3.52 14.82 8.23
N GLU A 57 -2.77 15.79 7.70
CA GLU A 57 -1.53 15.49 6.97
C GLU A 57 -0.47 14.87 7.88
N GLU A 58 -0.45 15.18 9.18
CA GLU A 58 0.45 14.54 10.15
C GLU A 58 0.21 13.03 10.25
N ARG A 59 -1.06 12.61 10.17
CA ARG A 59 -1.44 11.19 10.19
C ARG A 59 -1.04 10.50 8.91
N LYS A 60 -1.23 11.13 7.75
CA LYS A 60 -0.75 10.60 6.47
C LYS A 60 0.77 10.52 6.42
N GLU A 61 1.45 11.51 6.98
CA GLU A 61 2.91 11.51 7.04
C GLU A 61 3.44 10.38 7.92
N SER A 62 2.77 10.08 9.03
CA SER A 62 3.10 8.90 9.83
C SER A 62 2.99 7.59 9.02
N VAL A 63 1.97 7.45 8.17
CA VAL A 63 1.83 6.30 7.25
C VAL A 63 2.99 6.28 6.25
N ARG A 64 3.32 7.42 5.64
CA ARG A 64 4.43 7.54 4.67
C ARG A 64 5.76 7.16 5.31
N GLN A 65 6.03 7.62 6.53
CA GLN A 65 7.24 7.30 7.27
C GLN A 65 7.33 5.81 7.59
N ALA A 66 6.22 5.18 8.01
CA ALA A 66 6.21 3.74 8.27
C ALA A 66 6.56 2.90 7.02
N LEU A 67 6.11 3.31 5.83
CA LEU A 67 6.49 2.67 4.57
C LEU A 67 7.98 2.87 4.25
N VAL A 68 8.53 4.06 4.50
CA VAL A 68 9.97 4.33 4.35
C VAL A 68 10.79 3.44 5.28
N ASP A 69 10.38 3.32 6.54
CA ASP A 69 11.09 2.53 7.55
C ASP A 69 11.03 1.03 7.24
N ALA A 70 9.90 0.52 6.74
CA ALA A 70 9.79 -0.85 6.24
C ALA A 70 10.73 -1.08 5.05
N ARG A 71 10.80 -0.14 4.11
CA ARG A 71 11.75 -0.22 2.99
C ARG A 71 13.20 -0.20 3.48
N ARG A 72 13.56 0.59 4.51
CA ARG A 72 14.91 0.55 5.12
C ARG A 72 15.22 -0.82 5.72
N ARG A 73 14.23 -1.48 6.30
CA ARG A 73 14.32 -2.84 6.83
C ARG A 73 14.12 -3.93 5.76
N ALA A 74 14.51 -3.65 4.52
CA ALA A 74 14.41 -4.59 3.38
C ALA A 74 12.99 -5.12 3.09
N GLY A 75 11.96 -4.34 3.41
CA GLY A 75 10.56 -4.72 3.21
C GLY A 75 9.94 -5.47 4.37
N LEU A 76 10.65 -5.59 5.51
CA LEU A 76 10.09 -6.17 6.72
C LEU A 76 9.09 -5.21 7.37
N SER A 77 7.95 -5.75 7.79
CA SER A 77 6.97 -5.02 8.60
C SER A 77 7.49 -4.78 10.03
N GLN A 78 6.80 -3.94 10.81
CA GLN A 78 7.13 -3.79 12.23
C GLN A 78 6.90 -5.09 13.01
N SER A 79 5.78 -5.78 12.75
CA SER A 79 5.49 -7.05 13.41
C SER A 79 6.52 -8.14 13.10
N GLU A 80 7.04 -8.20 11.87
CA GLU A 80 8.12 -9.10 11.49
C GLU A 80 9.44 -8.75 12.20
N ALA A 81 9.78 -7.46 12.30
CA ALA A 81 10.97 -7.03 13.02
C ALA A 81 10.88 -7.35 14.52
N ASP A 82 9.72 -7.14 15.14
CA ASP A 82 9.47 -7.48 16.54
C ASP A 82 9.52 -9.00 16.77
N ALA A 83 8.97 -9.80 15.86
CA ALA A 83 9.05 -11.25 15.92
C ALA A 83 10.50 -11.75 15.84
N LEU A 84 11.33 -11.13 14.97
CA LEU A 84 12.76 -11.42 14.87
C LEU A 84 13.52 -10.98 16.13
N ALA A 85 13.17 -9.85 16.73
CA ALA A 85 13.74 -9.41 17.99
C ALA A 85 13.45 -10.40 19.12
N GLY A 86 12.25 -11.00 19.14
CA GLY A 86 11.90 -12.10 20.05
C GLY A 86 12.78 -13.36 19.90
N LEU A 87 13.42 -13.53 18.72
CA LEU A 87 14.41 -14.58 18.45
C LEU A 87 15.86 -14.12 18.69
N GLY A 88 16.06 -12.90 19.20
CA GLY A 88 17.38 -12.31 19.45
C GLY A 88 18.03 -11.64 18.24
N ILE A 89 17.26 -11.32 17.19
CA ILE A 89 17.75 -10.63 15.99
C ILE A 89 17.23 -9.19 16.02
N ASP A 90 18.09 -8.24 16.38
CA ASP A 90 17.75 -6.81 16.31
C ASP A 90 17.92 -6.28 14.88
N VAL A 91 16.80 -6.22 14.15
CA VAL A 91 16.77 -5.71 12.77
C VAL A 91 17.19 -4.24 12.70
N SER A 92 16.88 -3.44 13.72
CA SER A 92 17.23 -2.02 13.75
C SER A 92 18.74 -1.83 13.89
N GLU A 93 19.38 -2.63 14.74
CA GLU A 93 20.84 -2.65 14.87
C GLU A 93 21.51 -3.09 13.56
N ILE A 94 20.97 -4.13 12.90
CA ILE A 94 21.48 -4.60 11.62
C ILE A 94 21.37 -3.50 10.55
N VAL A 95 20.22 -2.84 10.44
CA VAL A 95 20.03 -1.74 9.48
C VAL A 95 21.02 -0.61 9.78
N ALA A 96 21.11 -0.15 11.02
CA ALA A 96 22.05 0.91 11.40
C ALA A 96 23.49 0.54 11.04
N ARG A 97 23.92 -0.69 11.37
CA ARG A 97 25.27 -1.17 11.07
C ARG A 97 25.55 -1.26 9.58
N VAL A 98 24.57 -1.72 8.79
CA VAL A 98 24.70 -1.77 7.33
C VAL A 98 24.75 -0.36 6.73
N GLU A 99 23.93 0.57 7.23
CA GLU A 99 23.94 1.96 6.77
C GLU A 99 25.23 2.70 7.12
N GLU A 100 25.85 2.44 8.28
CA GLU A 100 27.17 2.97 8.63
C GLU A 100 28.25 2.56 7.63
N VAL A 101 28.20 1.30 7.16
CA VAL A 101 29.24 0.73 6.29
C VAL A 101 28.96 1.02 4.81
N HIS A 102 27.69 1.05 4.41
CA HIS A 102 27.27 1.05 3.01
C HIS A 102 26.41 2.27 2.61
N GLY A 103 26.11 3.16 3.54
CA GLY A 103 25.27 4.34 3.34
C GLY A 103 23.78 4.10 3.65
N VAL A 104 23.07 5.18 3.94
CA VAL A 104 21.62 5.16 4.23
C VAL A 104 20.85 4.48 3.11
N GLY A 105 19.94 3.56 3.48
CA GLY A 105 19.13 2.81 2.52
C GLY A 105 19.85 1.66 1.82
N ALA A 106 21.05 1.26 2.26
CA ALA A 106 21.80 0.15 1.66
C ALA A 106 21.03 -1.20 1.67
N MET A 107 20.07 -1.38 2.57
CA MET A 107 19.20 -2.56 2.65
C MET A 107 17.91 -2.45 1.83
N SER A 108 17.57 -1.27 1.30
CA SER A 108 16.27 -0.97 0.66
C SER A 108 16.04 -1.59 -0.72
N GLY A 109 16.85 -2.57 -1.08
CA GLY A 109 16.66 -3.38 -2.28
C GLY A 109 17.17 -2.69 -3.55
N ASP A 110 18.44 -2.92 -3.85
CA ASP A 110 18.95 -2.95 -5.23
C ASP A 110 19.67 -4.29 -5.52
N ARG A 111 19.39 -5.35 -4.73
CA ARG A 111 20.02 -6.67 -4.96
C ARG A 111 19.61 -7.21 -6.32
N LYS A 112 20.60 -7.44 -7.17
CA LYS A 112 20.51 -7.99 -8.54
C LYS A 112 19.74 -9.31 -8.58
N ASP A 113 18.46 -9.27 -8.89
CA ASP A 113 17.87 -10.37 -9.65
C ASP A 113 18.36 -10.22 -11.09
N LYS A 114 19.04 -11.26 -11.58
CA LYS A 114 19.60 -11.34 -12.94
C LYS A 114 18.49 -11.50 -13.99
N GLU A 115 17.46 -10.66 -13.99
CA GLU A 115 16.49 -10.66 -15.09
C GLU A 115 16.95 -9.73 -16.22
N PRO A 116 16.93 -10.18 -17.49
CA PRO A 116 17.40 -9.37 -18.60
C PRO A 116 16.55 -8.11 -18.74
N TRP A 117 17.26 -7.01 -18.88
CA TRP A 117 16.76 -5.67 -19.07
C TRP A 117 15.75 -5.60 -20.23
N SER A 118 14.48 -5.43 -19.89
CA SER A 118 13.56 -4.68 -20.76
C SER A 118 13.12 -3.48 -19.94
N GLY A 119 13.32 -2.26 -20.47
CA GLY A 119 12.96 -0.99 -19.82
C GLY A 119 11.45 -0.78 -19.62
N ARG A 120 10.68 -1.85 -19.38
CA ARG A 120 9.27 -1.79 -19.04
C ARG A 120 9.13 -1.50 -17.55
N ARG A 121 8.28 -0.51 -17.26
CA ARG A 121 7.70 -0.25 -15.94
C ARG A 121 6.92 -1.50 -15.51
N THR A 122 7.55 -2.41 -14.78
CA THR A 122 6.89 -3.64 -14.34
C THR A 122 6.26 -3.44 -12.97
N PHE A 123 5.03 -3.92 -12.81
CA PHE A 123 4.42 -4.11 -11.49
C PHE A 123 5.02 -5.35 -10.85
N SER A 124 5.38 -5.27 -9.57
CA SER A 124 5.82 -6.44 -8.82
C SER A 124 4.69 -7.46 -8.68
N ARG A 125 5.02 -8.67 -8.23
CA ARG A 125 3.99 -9.69 -7.95
C ARG A 125 2.99 -9.18 -6.91
N GLY A 126 3.46 -8.51 -5.86
CA GLY A 126 2.61 -7.91 -4.83
C GLY A 126 1.64 -6.89 -5.43
N ALA A 127 2.13 -5.95 -6.24
CA ALA A 127 1.25 -4.94 -6.82
C ALA A 127 0.26 -5.53 -7.84
N LYS A 128 0.66 -6.55 -8.61
CA LYS A 128 -0.27 -7.30 -9.47
C LYS A 128 -1.37 -7.98 -8.66
N ASN A 129 -1.02 -8.59 -7.52
CA ASN A 129 -2.00 -9.20 -6.62
C ASN A 129 -3.01 -8.16 -6.11
N VAL A 130 -2.58 -6.94 -5.78
CA VAL A 130 -3.49 -5.83 -5.39
C VAL A 130 -4.48 -5.51 -6.51
N LEU A 131 -4.01 -5.38 -7.76
CA LEU A 131 -4.87 -5.08 -8.92
C LEU A 131 -5.85 -6.23 -9.23
N GLU A 132 -5.41 -7.48 -9.08
CA GLU A 132 -6.25 -8.65 -9.26
C GLU A 132 -7.31 -8.77 -8.15
N LYS A 133 -6.90 -8.52 -6.90
CA LYS A 133 -7.80 -8.51 -5.76
C LYS A 133 -8.84 -7.39 -5.85
N SER A 134 -8.46 -6.18 -6.31
CA SER A 134 -9.41 -5.08 -6.49
C SER A 134 -10.48 -5.40 -7.55
N LEU A 135 -10.11 -6.08 -8.64
CA LEU A 135 -11.07 -6.62 -9.60
C LEU A 135 -12.03 -7.62 -8.95
N ARG A 136 -11.51 -8.56 -8.14
CA ARG A 136 -12.37 -9.54 -7.44
C ARG A 136 -13.35 -8.85 -6.49
N ILE A 137 -12.91 -7.82 -5.76
CA ILE A 137 -13.76 -7.06 -4.85
C ILE A 137 -14.85 -6.32 -5.64
N ALA A 138 -14.49 -5.61 -6.72
CA ALA A 138 -15.47 -4.93 -7.57
C ALA A 138 -16.55 -5.89 -8.09
N VAL A 139 -16.15 -7.09 -8.54
CA VAL A 139 -17.09 -8.13 -8.98
C VAL A 139 -17.98 -8.61 -7.81
N ALA A 140 -17.42 -8.84 -6.63
CA ALA A 140 -18.16 -9.28 -5.45
C ALA A 140 -19.18 -8.23 -4.97
N HIS A 141 -18.91 -6.94 -5.20
CA HIS A 141 -19.84 -5.85 -4.93
C HIS A 141 -20.79 -5.53 -6.11
N HIS A 142 -20.75 -6.32 -7.19
CA HIS A 142 -21.52 -6.10 -8.42
C HIS A 142 -21.23 -4.76 -9.12
N ASP A 143 -20.05 -4.18 -8.87
CA ASP A 143 -19.61 -2.95 -9.51
C ASP A 143 -19.12 -3.23 -10.95
N ARG A 144 -19.61 -2.41 -11.89
CA ARG A 144 -19.21 -2.52 -13.31
C ARG A 144 -17.78 -2.04 -13.56
N HIS A 145 -17.27 -1.19 -12.68
CA HIS A 145 -15.96 -0.55 -12.78
C HIS A 145 -15.14 -0.78 -11.52
N ILE A 146 -13.81 -0.75 -11.66
CA ILE A 146 -12.87 -0.82 -10.55
C ILE A 146 -12.55 0.61 -10.11
N GLY A 147 -13.19 1.06 -9.04
CA GLY A 147 -12.86 2.28 -8.30
C GLY A 147 -11.61 2.19 -7.42
N ASP A 148 -11.16 3.33 -6.88
CA ASP A 148 -9.99 3.41 -6.01
C ASP A 148 -10.28 2.86 -4.60
N GLU A 149 -11.54 2.84 -4.20
CA GLU A 149 -12.03 2.14 -3.02
C GLU A 149 -11.74 0.63 -3.06
N HIS A 150 -11.77 0.01 -4.24
CA HIS A 150 -11.43 -1.39 -4.40
C HIS A 150 -9.92 -1.63 -4.26
N LEU A 151 -9.09 -0.67 -4.67
CA LEU A 151 -7.65 -0.72 -4.46
C LEU A 151 -7.31 -0.59 -2.98
N LEU A 152 -7.97 0.34 -2.28
CA LEU A 152 -7.85 0.48 -0.83
C LEU A 152 -8.24 -0.82 -0.12
N LEU A 153 -9.42 -1.40 -0.44
CA LEU A 153 -9.85 -2.65 0.17
C LEU A 153 -8.92 -3.82 -0.16
N ALA A 154 -8.36 -3.89 -1.36
CA ALA A 154 -7.39 -4.91 -1.71
C ALA A 154 -6.13 -4.84 -0.84
N LEU A 155 -5.61 -3.64 -0.59
CA LEU A 155 -4.44 -3.42 0.28
C LEU A 155 -4.71 -3.85 1.72
N THR A 156 -5.93 -3.65 2.24
CA THR A 156 -6.29 -4.06 3.60
C THR A 156 -6.44 -5.58 3.81
N ILE A 157 -6.53 -6.36 2.73
CA ILE A 157 -6.72 -7.82 2.80
C ILE A 157 -5.43 -8.59 2.52
N LEU A 158 -4.62 -8.07 1.60
CA LEU A 158 -3.40 -8.75 1.19
C LEU A 158 -2.33 -8.59 2.28
N PRO A 159 -1.57 -9.66 2.58
CA PRO A 159 -0.47 -9.57 3.52
C PRO A 159 0.61 -8.63 2.99
N GLY A 160 1.37 -8.06 3.92
CA GLY A 160 2.51 -7.20 3.64
C GLY A 160 2.36 -5.80 4.23
N VAL A 161 3.46 -5.04 4.12
CA VAL A 161 3.65 -3.75 4.78
C VAL A 161 2.47 -2.79 4.63
N PRO A 162 1.86 -2.55 3.44
CA PRO A 162 0.76 -1.59 3.36
C PRO A 162 -0.47 -1.96 4.17
N GLY A 163 -0.82 -3.25 4.23
CA GLY A 163 -1.97 -3.72 4.99
C GLY A 163 -1.75 -3.59 6.49
N GLU A 164 -0.55 -3.94 6.96
CA GLU A 164 -0.16 -3.81 8.37
C GLU A 164 -0.09 -2.34 8.79
N VAL A 165 0.59 -1.49 8.00
CA VAL A 165 0.66 -0.04 8.29
C VAL A 165 -0.74 0.58 8.32
N LEU A 166 -1.61 0.24 7.36
CA LEU A 166 -2.99 0.71 7.41
C LEU A 166 -3.70 0.27 8.71
N ALA A 167 -3.52 -0.99 9.12
CA ALA A 167 -4.12 -1.52 10.34
C ALA A 167 -3.59 -0.82 11.61
N ASP A 168 -2.28 -0.54 11.69
CA ASP A 168 -1.66 0.23 12.78
C ASP A 168 -2.24 1.65 12.91
N HIS A 169 -2.73 2.19 11.78
CA HIS A 169 -3.41 3.48 11.72
C HIS A 169 -4.94 3.40 11.89
N GLY A 170 -5.50 2.24 12.20
CA GLY A 170 -6.94 2.02 12.41
C GLY A 170 -7.75 1.73 11.14
N VAL A 171 -7.07 1.62 9.99
CA VAL A 171 -7.67 1.29 8.69
C VAL A 171 -7.54 -0.21 8.45
N THR A 172 -8.49 -0.96 8.97
CA THR A 172 -8.61 -2.41 8.72
C THR A 172 -9.56 -2.66 7.54
N HIS A 173 -9.57 -3.89 7.04
CA HIS A 173 -10.54 -4.28 6.01
C HIS A 173 -11.99 -4.05 6.47
N GLU A 174 -12.30 -4.40 7.72
CA GLU A 174 -13.64 -4.25 8.28
C GLU A 174 -14.04 -2.78 8.39
N THR A 175 -13.17 -1.94 8.94
CA THR A 175 -13.47 -0.51 9.12
C THR A 175 -13.60 0.21 7.77
N ALA A 176 -12.72 -0.10 6.81
CA ALA A 176 -12.81 0.42 5.45
C ALA A 176 -14.09 -0.03 4.75
N ARG A 177 -14.44 -1.32 4.81
CA ARG A 177 -15.68 -1.86 4.21
C ARG A 177 -16.92 -1.19 4.82
N ARG A 178 -16.95 -1.03 6.14
CA ARG A 178 -18.08 -0.38 6.83
C ARG A 178 -18.29 1.06 6.38
N VAL A 179 -17.22 1.84 6.24
CA VAL A 179 -17.34 3.23 5.75
C VAL A 179 -17.77 3.27 4.28
N LEU A 180 -17.24 2.38 3.44
CA LEU A 180 -17.49 2.38 2.00
C LEU A 180 -18.86 1.82 1.60
N TYR A 181 -19.39 0.85 2.34
CA TYR A 181 -20.58 0.09 1.97
C TYR A 181 -21.59 -0.14 3.11
N GLY A 182 -21.28 0.20 4.36
CA GLY A 182 -22.12 -0.08 5.53
C GLY A 182 -23.41 0.77 5.62
N GLY A 183 -23.54 1.84 4.83
CA GLY A 183 -24.74 2.68 4.83
C GLY A 183 -25.98 2.07 4.15
N GLY A 184 -25.87 0.86 3.59
CA GLY A 184 -26.96 0.17 2.89
C GLY A 184 -27.84 -0.71 3.79
N GLU A 185 -27.32 -1.22 4.91
CA GLU A 185 -28.03 -2.20 5.75
C GLU A 185 -29.11 -1.55 6.65
N GLU A 186 -28.98 -0.26 7.01
CA GLU A 186 -29.99 0.46 7.81
C GLU A 186 -31.23 0.87 7.01
N ARG A 187 -31.15 0.97 5.67
CA ARG A 187 -32.28 1.41 4.82
C ARG A 187 -33.23 0.28 4.41
N ALA A 188 -32.87 -0.97 4.67
CA ALA A 188 -33.71 -2.14 4.36
C ALA A 188 -34.57 -2.61 5.55
N ALA A 189 -34.46 -1.94 6.70
CA ALA A 189 -35.17 -2.27 7.95
C ALA A 189 -36.20 -1.20 8.38
N GLY A 190 -36.57 -0.27 7.48
CA GLY A 190 -37.52 0.82 7.74
C GLY A 190 -38.72 0.79 6.80
#